data_AF-A0A212CDT4-F1
#
_entry.id   AF-A0A212CDT4-F1
#
_cell.length_a   1.000
_cell.length_b   1.000
_cell.length_c   1.000
_cell.angle_alpha   90.00
_cell.angle_beta   90.00
_cell.angle_gamma   90.00
#
_symmetry.space_group_name_H-M   'P 1'
#
loop_
_entity.id
_entity.type
_entity.pdbx_description
1 polymer ?
#
loop_
_entity_poly.entity_id
_entity_poly.type
_entity_poly.pdbx_seq_one_letter_code
_entity_poly.pdbx_strand_id
1 'polypeptide(L)'
;MSTPGAGLSRRAASATCGRKKCLAVYQPEAPVNFTLAGCTSTRAYRPKYCGFCTDSRCCIPYKSKTISVSFQCPDGPGFSRQALWINACFCNLSCRNPNDIFADLDSYPEFSEIAN
;
A
#
# COMPACT_ATOMS: atom_id res chain seq x y z
N MET A 1 -7.49 -37.39 -15.23
CA MET A 1 -7.72 -35.92 -15.20
C MET A 1 -8.72 -35.63 -14.09
N SER A 2 -8.23 -35.28 -12.90
CA SER A 2 -9.09 -34.79 -11.80
C SER A 2 -8.18 -34.16 -10.74
N THR A 3 -8.10 -32.84 -10.73
CA THR A 3 -7.47 -32.05 -9.67
C THR A 3 -8.44 -31.91 -8.49
N PRO A 4 -8.04 -32.18 -7.25
CA PRO A 4 -8.79 -31.73 -6.08
C PRO A 4 -8.40 -30.28 -5.79
N GLY A 5 -9.36 -29.37 -5.98
CA GLY A 5 -9.24 -27.96 -5.58
C GLY A 5 -9.13 -27.84 -4.07
N ALA A 6 -7.99 -27.35 -3.60
CA ALA A 6 -7.78 -27.00 -2.20
C ALA A 6 -8.68 -25.81 -1.83
N GLY A 7 -9.65 -26.08 -0.96
CA GLY A 7 -10.55 -25.08 -0.39
C GLY A 7 -9.77 -24.04 0.40
N LEU A 8 -9.81 -22.80 -0.05
CA LEU A 8 -9.30 -21.64 0.67
C LEU A 8 -10.22 -21.37 1.87
N SER A 9 -9.88 -21.94 3.03
CA SER A 9 -10.52 -21.68 4.31
C SER A 9 -10.34 -20.21 4.70
N ARG A 10 -11.30 -19.36 4.35
CA ARG A 10 -11.39 -17.98 4.86
C ARG A 10 -11.69 -18.05 6.37
N ARG A 11 -10.65 -18.02 7.20
CA ARG A 11 -10.80 -17.68 8.61
C ARG A 11 -11.18 -16.20 8.68
N ALA A 12 -12.46 -15.94 8.93
CA ALA A 12 -12.93 -14.64 9.35
C ALA A 12 -12.29 -14.32 10.71
N ALA A 13 -11.23 -13.51 10.69
CA ALA A 13 -10.70 -12.91 11.91
C ALA A 13 -11.74 -11.88 12.40
N SER A 14 -12.54 -12.30 13.37
CA SER A 14 -13.48 -11.47 14.09
C SER A 14 -12.71 -10.35 14.80
N ALA A 15 -12.86 -9.12 14.32
CA ALA A 15 -12.24 -7.93 14.88
C ALA A 15 -13.20 -7.27 15.88
N THR A 16 -13.12 -7.65 17.15
CA THR A 16 -13.77 -6.90 18.24
C THR A 16 -13.13 -5.51 18.36
N CYS A 17 -13.89 -4.51 17.91
CA CYS A 17 -13.49 -3.12 17.74
C CYS A 17 -13.37 -2.38 19.08
N GLY A 18 -12.16 -2.31 19.63
CA GLY A 18 -11.81 -1.41 20.73
C GLY A 18 -11.29 -0.07 20.21
N ARG A 19 -12.12 0.99 20.30
CA ARG A 19 -11.79 2.43 20.19
C ARG A 19 -10.92 2.88 18.99
N LYS A 20 -11.56 3.48 17.97
CA LYS A 20 -11.07 4.58 17.11
C LYS A 20 -9.60 4.54 16.64
N LYS A 21 -9.13 3.44 16.05
CA LYS A 21 -7.82 3.37 15.36
C LYS A 21 -8.05 2.66 14.03
N CYS A 22 -7.52 3.18 12.91
CA CYS A 22 -7.63 2.46 11.62
C CYS A 22 -7.19 1.02 11.85
N LEU A 23 -8.03 0.07 11.44
CA LEU A 23 -7.77 -1.33 11.66
C LEU A 23 -6.43 -1.65 10.97
N ALA A 24 -5.54 -2.17 11.81
CA ALA A 24 -4.10 -2.15 11.65
C ALA A 24 -3.64 -2.57 10.27
N VAL A 25 -2.71 -1.78 9.73
CA VAL A 25 -1.47 -2.25 9.11
C VAL A 25 -1.49 -3.73 8.76
N TYR A 26 -2.10 -4.12 7.63
CA TYR A 26 -2.02 -5.50 7.15
C TYR A 26 -0.53 -5.81 6.98
N GLN A 27 -0.03 -6.72 7.80
CA GLN A 27 1.32 -7.21 7.74
C GLN A 27 1.23 -8.71 7.46
N PRO A 28 1.87 -9.21 6.41
CA PRO A 28 1.91 -10.64 6.13
C PRO A 28 2.44 -11.41 7.35
N GLU A 29 1.78 -12.52 7.71
CA GLU A 29 2.22 -13.40 8.81
C GLU A 29 3.64 -13.94 8.54
N ALA A 30 3.96 -14.21 7.28
CA ALA A 30 5.26 -14.65 6.81
C ALA A 30 5.94 -13.57 5.94
N PRO A 31 7.29 -13.47 5.93
CA PRO A 31 8.00 -12.65 4.97
C PRO A 31 7.65 -13.08 3.54
N VAL A 32 7.37 -12.10 2.67
CA VAL A 32 7.03 -12.32 1.27
C VAL A 32 8.07 -11.69 0.37
N ASN A 33 8.37 -12.33 -0.76
CA ASN A 33 9.21 -11.74 -1.80
C ASN A 33 8.36 -10.80 -2.65
N PHE A 34 8.93 -9.66 -3.02
CA PHE A 34 8.30 -8.78 -3.99
C PHE A 34 8.51 -9.33 -5.40
N THR A 35 7.50 -9.19 -6.24
CA THR A 35 7.55 -9.56 -7.65
C THR A 35 7.36 -8.32 -8.52
N LEU A 36 8.26 -8.09 -9.47
CA LEU A 36 8.15 -6.99 -10.42
C LEU A 36 8.65 -7.44 -11.79
N ALA A 37 7.81 -7.30 -12.81
CA ALA A 37 8.12 -7.65 -14.20
C ALA A 37 8.69 -9.09 -14.38
N GLY A 38 8.14 -10.06 -13.63
CA GLY A 38 8.60 -11.45 -13.66
C GLY A 38 9.86 -11.73 -12.83
N CYS A 39 10.44 -10.73 -12.17
CA CYS A 39 11.60 -10.88 -11.30
C CYS A 39 11.19 -10.90 -9.82
N THR A 40 11.98 -11.56 -8.97
CA THR A 40 11.69 -11.70 -7.54
C THR A 40 12.73 -10.98 -6.69
N SER A 41 12.34 -10.42 -5.55
CA SER A 41 13.29 -9.78 -4.65
C SER A 41 14.27 -10.79 -4.07
N THR A 42 15.53 -10.39 -3.91
CA THR A 42 16.58 -11.24 -3.34
C THR A 42 16.36 -11.53 -1.86
N ARG A 43 15.59 -10.68 -1.17
CA ARG A 43 15.22 -10.80 0.23
C ARG A 43 13.71 -10.85 0.38
N ALA A 44 13.24 -11.58 1.38
CA ALA A 44 11.85 -11.56 1.78
C ALA A 44 11.60 -10.40 2.75
N TYR A 45 10.49 -9.69 2.55
CA TYR A 45 10.11 -8.51 3.30
C TYR A 45 8.79 -8.74 4.03
N ARG A 46 8.58 -8.02 5.15
CA ARG A 46 7.28 -7.95 5.84
C ARG A 46 6.72 -6.52 5.76
N PRO A 47 6.32 -6.08 4.56
CA PRO A 47 5.74 -4.76 4.38
C PRO A 47 4.44 -4.61 5.17
N LYS A 48 4.19 -3.36 5.52
CA LYS A 48 3.02 -2.90 6.25
C LYS A 48 2.09 -2.24 5.24
N TYR A 49 0.80 -2.52 5.29
CA TYR A 49 -0.19 -1.96 4.36
C TYR A 49 -1.34 -1.30 5.11
N CYS A 50 -1.75 -0.10 4.72
CA CYS A 50 -2.88 0.58 5.36
C CYS A 50 -4.21 -0.14 5.05
N GLY A 51 -5.06 -0.29 6.07
CA GLY A 51 -6.37 -0.93 5.96
C GLY A 51 -7.49 0.07 5.69
N PHE A 52 -8.65 -0.11 6.35
CA PHE A 52 -9.78 0.82 6.28
C PHE A 52 -10.14 1.33 7.68
N CYS A 53 -10.81 2.49 7.73
CA CYS A 53 -11.29 3.09 8.98
C CYS A 53 -12.82 3.11 8.93
N THR A 54 -13.49 2.87 10.05
CA THR A 54 -14.95 2.60 10.11
C THR A 54 -15.83 3.84 9.92
N ASP A 55 -15.25 5.04 10.08
CA ASP A 55 -16.01 6.28 10.23
C ASP A 55 -15.98 7.13 8.94
N SER A 56 -16.08 6.50 7.76
CA SER A 56 -15.99 7.18 6.44
C SER A 56 -14.70 8.00 6.23
N ARG A 57 -13.64 7.67 6.97
CA ARG A 57 -12.31 8.29 6.88
C ARG A 57 -11.36 7.43 6.05
N CYS A 58 -10.44 8.06 5.32
CA CYS A 58 -9.41 7.33 4.58
C CYS A 58 -8.24 6.94 5.49
N CYS A 59 -7.78 5.70 5.33
CA CYS A 59 -6.53 5.24 5.94
C CYS A 59 -5.37 5.62 5.03
N ILE A 60 -4.60 6.63 5.40
CA ILE A 60 -3.45 7.06 4.60
C ILE A 60 -2.13 6.76 5.33
N PRO A 61 -1.04 6.47 4.59
CA PRO A 61 0.28 6.33 5.17
C PRO A 61 0.71 7.67 5.78
N TYR A 62 0.99 7.68 7.09
CA TYR A 62 1.40 8.88 7.83
C TYR A 62 2.91 8.95 8.00
N LYS A 63 3.55 7.81 8.28
CA LYS A 63 5.01 7.70 8.34
C LYS A 63 5.44 6.60 7.38
N SER A 64 6.19 6.96 6.36
CA SER A 64 6.80 6.05 5.40
C SER A 64 8.25 6.44 5.12
N LYS A 65 9.04 5.48 4.66
CA LYS A 65 10.39 5.70 4.15
C LYS A 65 10.52 5.03 2.80
N THR A 66 11.42 5.50 1.95
CA THR A 66 11.72 4.82 0.69
C THR A 66 12.88 3.86 0.93
N ILE A 67 12.72 2.60 0.53
CA ILE A 67 13.79 1.59 0.62
C ILE A 67 14.21 1.15 -0.77
N SER A 68 15.48 0.79 -0.93
CA SER A 68 15.96 0.12 -2.14
C SER A 68 15.73 -1.39 -2.02
N VAL A 69 15.00 -1.95 -2.97
CA VAL A 69 14.73 -3.39 -3.09
C VAL A 69 15.46 -3.91 -4.31
N SER A 70 16.32 -4.90 -4.11
CA SER A 70 17.03 -5.58 -5.19
C SER A 70 16.23 -6.79 -5.68
N PHE A 71 16.06 -6.89 -6.98
CA PHE A 71 15.36 -7.93 -7.70
C PHE A 71 16.35 -8.77 -8.52
N GLN A 72 16.11 -10.08 -8.53
CA GLN A 72 16.81 -11.04 -9.35
C GLN A 72 15.81 -11.66 -10.34
N CYS A 73 16.19 -11.68 -11.61
CA CYS A 73 15.41 -12.29 -12.68
C CYS A 73 16.01 -13.66 -13.04
N PRO A 74 15.20 -14.63 -13.48
CA PRO A 74 15.70 -15.93 -13.94
C PRO A 74 16.55 -15.81 -15.21
N ASP A 75 16.12 -14.96 -16.14
CA ASP A 75 16.70 -14.85 -17.49
C ASP A 75 17.43 -13.51 -17.74
N GLY A 76 17.84 -12.80 -16.68
CA GLY A 76 18.40 -11.46 -16.86
C GLY A 76 19.17 -10.90 -15.67
N PRO A 77 19.83 -9.74 -15.86
CA PRO A 77 20.57 -9.07 -14.81
C PRO A 77 19.63 -8.59 -13.69
N GLY A 78 20.11 -8.66 -12.45
CA GLY A 78 19.39 -8.10 -11.32
C GLY A 78 19.35 -6.57 -11.37
N PHE A 79 18.31 -5.97 -10.80
CA PHE A 79 18.16 -4.52 -10.73
C PHE A 79 17.61 -4.10 -9.37
N SER A 80 17.77 -2.83 -9.01
CA SER A 80 17.21 -2.28 -7.76
C SER A 80 16.14 -1.24 -8.04
N ARG A 81 15.06 -1.26 -7.25
CA ARG A 81 13.98 -0.26 -7.32
C ARG A 81 13.67 0.32 -5.95
N GLN A 82 13.28 1.58 -5.96
CA GLN A 82 12.79 2.28 -4.78
C GLN A 82 11.35 1.86 -4.52
N ALA A 83 11.08 1.37 -3.31
CA ALA A 83 9.76 0.96 -2.86
C ALA A 83 9.36 1.73 -1.59
N LEU A 84 8.08 2.07 -1.49
CA LEU A 84 7.53 2.75 -0.32
C LEU A 84 7.39 1.76 0.84
N TRP A 85 8.03 2.08 1.96
CA TRP A 85 7.99 1.29 3.18
C TRP A 85 7.19 2.01 4.26
N ILE A 86 5.98 1.54 4.51
CA ILE A 86 5.05 2.15 5.47
C ILE A 86 5.45 1.75 6.89
N ASN A 87 5.55 2.71 7.80
CA ASN A 87 5.81 2.47 9.22
C ASN A 87 4.52 2.61 10.05
N ALA A 88 3.70 3.62 9.72
CA ALA A 88 2.43 3.91 10.39
C ALA A 88 1.40 4.53 9.44
N CYS A 89 0.12 4.26 9.70
CA CYS A 89 -1.03 4.82 9.00
C CYS A 89 -1.91 5.64 9.96
N PHE A 90 -2.72 6.55 9.45
CA PHE A 90 -3.64 7.39 10.23
C PHE A 90 -4.99 7.58 9.51
N CYS A 91 -6.08 7.78 10.28
CA CYS A 91 -7.40 8.11 9.74
C CYS A 91 -7.45 9.59 9.39
N ASN A 92 -7.53 9.97 8.12
CA ASN A 92 -7.80 11.36 7.75
C ASN A 92 -9.21 11.53 7.17
N LEU A 93 -9.83 12.68 7.42
CA LEU A 93 -11.08 13.07 6.75
C LEU A 93 -10.81 13.48 5.29
N SER A 94 -9.63 14.06 5.02
CA SER A 94 -9.20 14.36 3.65
C SER A 94 -8.60 13.12 2.99
N CYS A 95 -9.35 12.56 2.05
CA CYS A 95 -8.95 11.45 1.21
C CYS A 95 -8.20 11.99 -0.01
N ARG A 96 -6.87 11.86 -0.02
CA ARG A 96 -6.11 12.07 -1.25
C ARG A 96 -6.04 10.74 -2.00
N ASN A 97 -6.56 10.70 -3.22
CA ASN A 97 -6.46 9.51 -4.06
C ASN A 97 -5.01 9.39 -4.57
N PRO A 98 -4.25 8.34 -4.19
CA PRO A 98 -2.88 8.19 -4.65
C PRO A 98 -2.77 7.90 -6.16
N ASN A 99 -3.87 7.55 -6.83
CA ASN A 99 -3.93 7.39 -8.28
C ASN A 99 -4.34 8.68 -9.00
N ASP A 100 -4.81 9.69 -8.27
CA ASP A 100 -5.17 10.99 -8.83
C ASP A 100 -3.97 11.92 -8.76
N ILE A 101 -3.15 11.86 -9.81
CA ILE A 101 -1.97 12.71 -9.99
C ILE A 101 -2.34 14.19 -10.22
N PHE A 102 -3.62 14.49 -10.48
CA PHE A 102 -4.11 15.84 -10.75
C PHE A 102 -4.74 16.50 -9.52
N ALA A 103 -4.93 15.78 -8.41
CA ALA A 103 -5.48 16.33 -7.18
C ALA A 103 -4.68 17.51 -6.58
N ASP A 104 -3.42 17.69 -6.98
CA ASP A 104 -2.58 18.83 -6.57
C ASP A 104 -2.57 19.99 -7.60
N LEU A 105 -3.26 19.85 -8.75
CA LEU A 105 -3.31 20.85 -9.83
C LEU A 105 -4.53 21.78 -9.76
N ASP A 106 -5.49 21.50 -8.88
CA ASP A 106 -6.69 22.33 -8.68
C ASP A 106 -6.40 23.71 -8.05
N SER A 107 -5.15 24.01 -7.70
CA SER A 107 -4.76 25.29 -7.09
C SER A 107 -4.13 26.30 -8.06
N TYR A 108 -4.30 26.15 -9.37
CA TYR A 108 -3.93 27.26 -10.27
C TYR A 108 -5.04 28.32 -10.20
N PRO A 109 -4.77 29.53 -9.69
CA PRO A 109 -5.78 30.58 -9.67
C PRO A 109 -6.25 30.84 -11.10
N GLU A 110 -7.56 30.92 -11.26
CA GLU A 110 -8.19 31.28 -12.52
C GLU A 110 -7.62 32.63 -12.97
N PHE A 111 -7.21 32.75 -14.24
CA PHE A 111 -6.61 33.97 -14.82
C PHE A 111 -7.47 35.24 -14.63
N SER A 112 -8.73 35.07 -14.24
CA SER A 112 -9.69 36.10 -13.86
C SER A 112 -9.27 36.97 -12.67
N GLU A 113 -8.35 36.53 -11.80
CA GLU A 113 -7.86 37.33 -10.65
C GLU A 113 -6.64 38.21 -10.97
N ILE A 114 -6.02 38.07 -12.14
CA ILE A 114 -4.79 38.80 -12.52
C ILE A 114 -5.13 40.11 -13.26
N ALA A 115 -6.40 40.34 -13.57
CA ALA A 115 -6.87 41.48 -14.36
C ALA A 115 -7.76 42.45 -13.58
N ASN A 116 -7.42 42.77 -12.33
CA ASN A 116 -8.02 43.90 -11.60
C ASN A 116 -6.99 44.75 -10.86
#